data_AF-A0A9E1SQ69-F1
#
_entry.id   AF-A0A9E1SQ69-F1
#
_cell.length_a   1.000
_cell.length_b   1.000
_cell.length_c   1.000
_cell.angle_alpha   90.00
_cell.angle_beta   90.00
_cell.angle_gamma   90.00
#
_symmetry.space_group_name_H-M   'P 1'
#
loop_
_entity.id
_entity.type
_entity.pdbx_description
1 polymer ?
#
loop_
_entity_poly.entity_id
_entity_poly.type
_entity_poly.pdbx_seq_one_letter_code
_entity_poly.pdbx_strand_id
1 'polypeptide(L)' 'EMGVRNLDDSDIPEAIGAGIEATLLLPGGIDGPAYLTYQNFRTILRYNCSNHYALGVSLLSDQLK' A
#
# COMPACT_ATOMS: atom_id res chain seq x y z
N GLU A 1 -10.55 -14.60 7.18
CA GLU A 1 -9.98 -13.26 7.41
C GLU A 1 -8.51 -13.42 7.77
N MET A 2 -7.61 -12.74 7.06
CA MET A 2 -6.15 -12.96 7.19
C MET A 2 -5.51 -12.17 8.35
N GLY A 3 -6.32 -11.55 9.23
CA GLY A 3 -5.84 -10.81 10.41
C GLY A 3 -5.15 -9.47 10.11
N VAL A 4 -5.22 -8.97 8.88
CA VAL A 4 -4.61 -7.69 8.50
C VAL A 4 -5.47 -6.53 9.00
N ARG A 5 -4.86 -5.58 9.71
CA ARG A 5 -5.49 -4.39 10.30
C ARG A 5 -4.69 -3.13 9.95
N ASN A 6 -5.30 -1.97 10.12
CA ASN A 6 -4.58 -0.69 10.04
C ASN A 6 -3.64 -0.52 11.25
N LEU A 7 -2.75 0.48 11.19
CA LEU A 7 -1.79 0.76 12.26
C LEU A 7 -2.46 1.18 13.59
N ASP A 8 -3.68 1.69 13.54
CA ASP A 8 -4.51 2.06 14.69
C ASP A 8 -5.44 0.91 15.15
N ASP A 9 -5.19 -0.31 14.68
CA ASP A 9 -5.97 -1.54 14.94
C ASP A 9 -7.40 -1.53 14.36
N SER A 10 -7.78 -0.45 13.66
CA SER A 10 -9.06 -0.37 12.96
C SER A 10 -9.11 -1.35 11.80
N ASP A 11 -10.33 -1.76 11.45
CA ASP A 11 -10.55 -2.62 10.28
C ASP A 11 -10.17 -1.87 9.00
N ILE A 12 -9.64 -2.62 8.02
CA ILE A 12 -9.35 -2.07 6.69
C ILE A 12 -10.68 -1.56 6.08
N PRO A 13 -10.71 -0.38 5.43
CA PRO A 13 -11.95 0.20 4.94
C PRO A 13 -12.76 -0.78 4.09
N GLU A 14 -14.06 -0.91 4.39
CA GLU A 14 -14.97 -1.86 3.75
C GLU A 14 -15.06 -1.67 2.23
N ALA A 15 -14.92 -0.42 1.77
CA ALA A 15 -14.83 -0.08 0.34
C ALA A 15 -13.69 -0.79 -0.39
N ILE A 16 -12.64 -1.20 0.34
CA ILE A 16 -11.52 -1.99 -0.16
C ILE A 16 -11.83 -3.50 -0.09
N GLY A 17 -12.60 -3.93 0.92
CA GLY A 17 -13.12 -5.30 1.03
C GLY A 17 -14.16 -5.67 -0.03
N ALA A 18 -14.79 -4.68 -0.68
CA ALA A 18 -15.83 -4.86 -1.71
C ALA A 18 -15.31 -5.27 -3.11
N GLY A 19 -14.12 -5.90 -3.19
CA GLY A 19 -13.56 -6.44 -4.44
C GLY A 19 -12.37 -5.66 -5.01
N ILE A 20 -11.76 -4.75 -4.25
CA ILE A 20 -10.52 -4.09 -4.68
C ILE A 20 -9.34 -5.03 -4.38
N GLU A 21 -8.61 -5.43 -5.42
CA GLU A 21 -7.39 -6.22 -5.24
C GLU A 21 -6.30 -5.40 -4.53
N ALA A 22 -5.77 -5.98 -3.46
CA ALA A 22 -4.67 -5.41 -2.69
C ALA A 22 -3.43 -6.30 -2.79
N THR A 23 -2.26 -5.70 -2.66
CA THR A 23 -0.99 -6.43 -2.55
C THR A 23 -0.22 -5.94 -1.32
N LEU A 24 0.18 -6.89 -0.47
CA LEU A 24 1.02 -6.62 0.69
C LEU A 24 2.46 -6.37 0.24
N LEU A 25 3.00 -5.20 0.60
CA LEU A 25 4.35 -4.78 0.30
C LEU A 25 5.14 -4.59 1.60
N LEU A 26 6.27 -5.30 1.72
CA LEU A 26 7.20 -5.26 2.85
C LEU A 26 8.57 -4.74 2.38
N PRO A 27 8.75 -3.41 2.18
CA PRO A 27 9.99 -2.85 1.63
C PRO A 27 11.22 -3.10 2.51
N GLY A 28 11.03 -3.18 3.83
CA GLY A 28 12.08 -3.46 4.82
C GLY A 28 12.10 -4.91 5.33
N GLY A 29 11.36 -5.83 4.71
CA GLY A 29 11.16 -7.18 5.25
C GLY A 29 10.19 -7.23 6.43
N ILE A 30 10.24 -8.31 7.20
CA ILE A 30 9.26 -8.61 8.26
C ILE A 30 9.31 -7.62 9.45
N ASP A 31 10.48 -7.05 9.72
CA ASP A 31 10.69 -6.09 10.81
C ASP A 31 10.42 -4.64 10.37
N GLY A 32 10.12 -4.44 9.07
CA GLY A 32 9.85 -3.13 8.49
C GLY A 32 8.36 -2.78 8.44
N PRO A 33 8.03 -1.54 8.03
CA PRO A 33 6.64 -1.15 7.82
C PRO A 33 6.00 -2.00 6.71
N ALA A 34 4.72 -2.32 6.88
CA ALA A 34 3.91 -3.01 5.89
C ALA A 34 2.92 -2.05 5.22
N TYR A 35 2.77 -2.17 3.91
CA TYR A 35 1.83 -1.37 3.13
C TYR A 35 0.88 -2.27 2.36
N LEU A 36 -0.40 -1.90 2.34
CA LEU A 36 -1.33 -2.41 1.33
C LEU A 36 -1.30 -1.47 0.13
N THR A 37 -0.96 -2.03 -1.02
CA THR A 37 -0.91 -1.31 -2.30
C THR A 37 -2.07 -1.75 -3.18
N TYR A 38 -2.58 -0.83 -4.01
CA TYR A 38 -3.72 -1.07 -4.89
C TYR A 38 -3.36 -0.81 -6.35
N GLN A 39 -4.37 -0.85 -7.23
CA GLN A 39 -4.16 -0.68 -8.68
C GLN A 39 -3.47 0.65 -9.05
N ASN A 40 -3.68 1.72 -8.30
CA ASN A 40 -2.97 2.99 -8.49
C ASN A 40 -1.44 2.84 -8.31
N PHE A 41 -0.98 2.05 -7.36
CA PHE A 41 0.44 1.75 -7.16
C PHE A 41 1.02 1.01 -8.36
N ARG A 42 0.28 0.04 -8.92
CA ARG A 42 0.67 -0.65 -10.16
C ARG A 42 0.78 0.30 -11.35
N THR A 43 -0.07 1.33 -11.41
CA THR A 43 0.03 2.37 -12.43
C THR A 43 1.32 3.18 -12.29
N ILE A 44 1.75 3.54 -11.08
CA ILE A 44 3.03 4.23 -10.85
C ILE A 44 4.21 3.35 -11.29
N LEU A 45 4.15 2.04 -11.01
CA LEU A 45 5.17 1.08 -11.44
C LEU A 45 5.35 1.00 -12.96
N ARG A 46 4.33 1.35 -13.75
CA ARG A 46 4.46 1.43 -15.23
C ARG A 46 5.36 2.57 -15.68
N TYR A 47 5.53 3.61 -14.86
CA TYR A 47 6.46 4.70 -15.13
C TYR A 47 7.89 4.28 -14.80
N ASN A 48 8.08 3.67 -13.62
CA ASN A 48 9.34 3.09 -13.19
C ASN A 48 9.07 1.83 -12.36
N CYS A 49 9.60 0.69 -12.81
CA CYS A 49 9.37 -0.63 -12.19
C CYS A 49 10.24 -0.82 -10.93
N SER A 50 10.07 0.06 -9.93
CA SER A 50 10.75 0.00 -8.64
C SER A 50 9.76 0.28 -7.51
N ASN A 51 9.64 -0.66 -6.57
CA ASN A 51 8.75 -0.51 -5.41
C ASN A 51 9.16 0.67 -4.52
N HIS A 52 10.46 0.93 -4.38
CA HIS A 52 10.95 2.08 -3.61
C HIS A 52 10.59 3.41 -4.27
N TYR A 53 10.68 3.48 -5.61
CA TYR A 53 10.25 4.66 -6.35
C TYR A 53 8.75 4.91 -6.19
N ALA A 54 7.92 3.88 -6.42
CA ALA A 54 6.47 4.00 -6.31
C ALA A 54 6.03 4.37 -4.90
N LEU A 55 6.64 3.78 -3.86
CA LEU A 55 6.42 4.17 -2.46
C LEU A 55 6.80 5.63 -2.21
N GLY A 56 7.96 6.08 -2.70
CA GLY A 56 8.39 7.48 -2.55
C GLY A 56 7.40 8.47 -3.16
N VAL A 57 6.91 8.20 -4.37
CA VAL A 57 5.88 9.02 -5.04
C VAL A 57 4.57 9.03 -4.23
N SER A 58 4.10 7.86 -3.79
CA SER A 58 2.86 7.76 -3.01
C SER A 58 2.94 8.52 -1.68
N LEU A 59 4.01 8.33 -0.91
CA LEU A 59 4.21 9.00 0.37
C LEU A 59 4.37 10.51 0.21
N LEU A 60 5.10 10.97 -0.80
CA LEU A 60 5.22 12.39 -1.11
C LEU A 60 3.84 12.98 -1.47
N SER A 61 3.05 12.29 -2.29
CA SER A 61 1.70 12.74 -2.64
C SER A 61 0.79 12.86 -1.42
N ASP A 62 0.93 12.00 -0.42
CA ASP A 62 0.18 12.10 0.82
C ASP A 62 0.58 13.31 1.68
N GLN A 63 1.86 13.72 1.63
CA GLN A 63 2.36 14.89 2.34
C GLN A 63 1.98 16.23 1.68
N LEU A 64 1.69 16.24 0.38
CA LEU A 64 1.36 17.44 -0.39
C LEU A 64 -0.14 17.82 -0.38
N LYS A 65 -0.97 17.08 0.38
CA LYS A 65 -2.39 17.41 0.59
C LYS A 65 -2.55 18.74 1.32
#